data_AF-A0A6G1RRH2-F1
#
_entry.id   AF-A0A6G1RRH2-F1
#
_cell.length_a   1.000
_cell.length_b   1.000
_cell.length_c   1.000
_cell.angle_alpha   90.00
_cell.angle_beta   90.00
_cell.angle_gamma   90.00
#
_symmetry.space_group_name_H-M   'P 1'
#
loop_
_entity.id
_entity.type
_entity.pdbx_description
1 polymer ?
#
loop_
_entity_poly.entity_id
_entity_poly.type
_entity_poly.pdbx_seq_one_letter_code
_entity_poly.pdbx_strand_id
1 'polypeptide(L)'
;TVVSPGNSNKSKNAAAIIEVTDGWYGIRALLDPPLKAFLRRRRLTVGQKIIVHGAELVGSQNGCTPLEAPDSLMLKITANSTRCARWDAKLGFHRDPRPFPLPLASLYSEGGAVGCIDV
;
A
#
# COMPACT_ATOMS: atom_id res chain seq x y z
N THR A 1 -21.73 -20.52 -32.30
CA THR A 1 -20.41 -20.32 -31.69
C THR A 1 -20.04 -18.86 -31.79
N VAL A 2 -20.36 -18.05 -30.77
CA VAL A 2 -20.01 -16.63 -30.75
C VAL A 2 -18.76 -16.47 -29.89
N VAL A 3 -17.64 -16.16 -30.55
CA VAL A 3 -16.36 -15.89 -29.92
C VAL A 3 -16.39 -14.45 -29.42
N SER A 4 -16.39 -14.27 -28.10
CA SER A 4 -16.27 -12.95 -27.46
C SER A 4 -14.91 -12.34 -27.81
N PRO A 5 -14.85 -11.05 -28.23
CA PRO A 5 -13.57 -10.42 -28.52
C PRO A 5 -12.81 -10.19 -27.20
N GLY A 6 -11.61 -10.76 -27.12
CA GLY A 6 -10.68 -10.55 -26.02
C GLY A 6 -10.31 -9.07 -25.91
N ASN A 7 -10.65 -8.46 -24.78
CA ASN A 7 -10.34 -7.07 -24.50
C ASN A 7 -8.83 -6.91 -24.21
N SER A 8 -8.06 -6.62 -25.26
CA SER A 8 -6.62 -6.38 -25.26
C SER A 8 -6.25 -4.99 -24.71
N ASN A 9 -6.62 -4.72 -23.44
CA ASN A 9 -6.32 -3.44 -22.76
C ASN A 9 -5.63 -3.64 -21.40
N LYS A 10 -4.88 -4.73 -21.20
CA LYS A 10 -4.14 -5.02 -19.95
C LYS A 10 -2.64 -4.63 -20.01
N SER A 11 -2.27 -3.41 -20.41
CA SER A 11 -0.83 -3.07 -20.46
C SER A 11 -0.39 -1.63 -20.12
N LYS A 12 -1.24 -0.78 -19.53
CA LYS A 12 -0.80 0.61 -19.17
C LYS A 12 -0.74 0.94 -17.68
N ASN A 13 -1.21 0.07 -16.79
CA ASN A 13 -1.18 0.29 -15.34
C ASN A 13 -0.64 -0.94 -14.60
N ALA A 14 0.58 -1.37 -14.89
CA ALA A 14 1.26 -2.32 -14.01
C ALA A 14 1.37 -1.69 -12.62
N ALA A 15 0.80 -2.34 -11.60
CA ALA A 15 0.93 -1.89 -10.22
C ALA A 15 2.42 -1.86 -9.83
N ALA A 16 2.82 -0.83 -9.07
CA ALA A 16 4.19 -0.79 -8.56
C ALA A 16 4.27 -1.66 -7.32
N ILE A 17 5.37 -2.43 -7.21
CA ILE A 17 5.65 -3.25 -6.05
C ILE A 17 6.94 -2.74 -5.42
N ILE A 18 6.92 -2.55 -4.11
CA ILE A 18 8.10 -2.18 -3.31
C ILE A 18 8.27 -3.19 -2.18
N GLU A 19 9.41 -3.17 -1.51
CA GLU A 19 9.59 -3.86 -0.24
C GLU A 19 9.34 -2.88 0.92
N VAL A 20 8.63 -3.33 1.94
CA VAL A 20 8.43 -2.61 3.21
C VAL A 20 8.86 -3.50 4.36
N THR A 21 9.31 -2.90 5.47
CA THR A 21 9.78 -3.64 6.64
C THR A 21 9.26 -3.01 7.94
N ASP A 22 9.02 -3.86 8.93
CA ASP A 22 8.76 -3.48 10.32
C ASP A 22 10.04 -3.43 11.18
N GLY A 23 11.21 -3.61 10.55
CA GLY A 23 12.52 -3.67 11.20
C GLY A 23 12.95 -5.09 11.59
N TRP A 24 12.09 -6.09 11.44
CA TRP A 24 12.38 -7.49 11.70
C TRP A 24 12.31 -8.31 10.41
N TYR A 25 11.28 -8.10 9.60
CA TYR A 25 11.06 -8.80 8.34
C TYR A 25 10.69 -7.84 7.20
N GLY A 26 10.94 -8.26 5.96
CA GLY A 26 10.52 -7.57 4.74
C GLY A 26 9.30 -8.24 4.11
N ILE A 27 8.40 -7.46 3.53
CA ILE A 27 7.29 -7.97 2.71
C ILE A 27 7.10 -7.09 1.47
N ARG A 28 6.70 -7.70 0.36
CA ARG A 28 6.35 -6.98 -0.87
C ARG A 28 5.04 -6.25 -0.67
N ALA A 29 5.02 -4.95 -0.94
CA ALA A 29 3.82 -4.13 -0.90
C ALA A 29 3.35 -3.72 -2.30
N LEU A 30 2.05 -3.88 -2.54
CA LEU A 30 1.39 -3.46 -3.78
C LEU A 30 0.87 -2.04 -3.64
N LEU A 31 1.26 -1.17 -4.58
CA LEU A 31 0.90 0.24 -4.57
C LEU A 31 -0.22 0.56 -5.56
N ASP A 32 -1.11 1.45 -5.12
CA ASP A 32 -2.11 2.09 -5.97
C ASP A 32 -1.50 3.16 -6.91
N PRO A 33 -2.27 3.68 -7.89
CA PRO A 33 -1.75 4.64 -8.86
C PRO A 33 -1.15 5.92 -8.25
N PRO A 34 -1.75 6.55 -7.21
CA PRO A 34 -1.14 7.73 -6.59
C PRO A 34 0.19 7.41 -5.87
N LEU A 35 0.30 6.31 -5.13
CA LEU A 35 1.58 5.91 -4.50
C LEU A 35 2.65 5.57 -5.55
N LYS A 36 2.28 4.92 -6.65
CA LYS A 36 3.17 4.72 -7.80
C LYS A 36 3.67 6.05 -8.38
N ALA A 37 2.81 7.07 -8.46
CA ALA A 37 3.22 8.40 -8.87
C ALA A 37 4.19 9.06 -7.86
N PHE A 38 4.03 8.79 -6.56
CA PHE A 38 4.96 9.27 -5.54
C PHE A 38 6.34 8.63 -5.67
N LEU A 39 6.44 7.34 -6.00
CA LEU A 39 7.73 6.71 -6.33
C LEU A 39 8.40 7.41 -7.51
N ARG A 40 7.66 7.60 -8.62
CA ARG A 40 8.20 8.26 -9.83
C ARG A 40 8.69 9.68 -9.56
N ARG A 41 8.04 10.40 -8.65
CA ARG A 41 8.39 11.76 -8.24
C ARG A 41 9.37 11.82 -7.06
N ARG A 42 9.91 10.68 -6.61
CA ARG A 42 10.80 10.57 -5.44
C ARG A 42 10.20 11.16 -4.14
N ARG A 43 8.88 11.14 -4.00
CA ARG A 43 8.15 11.50 -2.77
C ARG A 43 7.98 10.33 -1.80
N LEU A 44 8.17 9.11 -2.31
CA LEU A 44 8.33 7.89 -1.54
C LEU A 44 9.66 7.28 -1.93
N THR A 45 10.56 7.08 -0.96
CA THR A 45 11.94 6.66 -1.19
C THR A 45 12.35 5.56 -0.22
N VAL A 46 13.39 4.81 -0.57
CA VAL A 46 13.95 3.75 0.31
C VAL A 46 14.47 4.39 1.60
N GLY A 47 14.19 3.76 2.74
CA GLY A 47 14.56 4.25 4.07
C GLY A 47 13.56 5.24 4.70
N GLN A 48 12.55 5.69 3.94
CA GLN A 48 11.49 6.54 4.46
C GLN A 48 10.51 5.73 5.31
N LYS A 49 10.14 6.27 6.47
CA LYS A 49 9.10 5.68 7.32
C LYS A 49 7.73 6.16 6.88
N ILE A 50 6.78 5.24 6.78
CA ILE A 50 5.38 5.51 6.47
C ILE A 50 4.49 4.93 7.55
N ILE A 51 3.35 5.57 7.80
CA ILE A 51 2.25 5.03 8.57
C ILE A 51 1.13 4.65 7.61
N VAL A 52 0.55 3.47 7.81
CA VAL A 52 -0.52 2.94 6.97
C VAL A 52 -1.67 2.49 7.87
N HIS A 53 -2.90 2.81 7.46
CA HIS A 53 -4.13 2.26 8.05
C HIS A 53 -4.86 1.40 7.02
N GLY A 54 -5.60 0.38 7.46
CA GLY A 54 -6.42 -0.45 6.56
C GLY A 54 -5.65 -1.15 5.44
N ALA A 55 -4.38 -1.52 5.67
CA ALA A 55 -3.64 -2.33 4.71
C ALA A 55 -4.25 -3.73 4.61
N GLU A 56 -4.26 -4.30 3.40
CA GLU A 56 -4.88 -5.60 3.13
C GLU A 56 -3.81 -6.62 2.72
N LEU A 57 -3.91 -7.85 3.24
CA LEU A 57 -3.06 -8.94 2.78
C LEU A 57 -3.66 -9.53 1.49
N VAL A 58 -2.86 -9.56 0.42
CA VAL A 58 -3.23 -10.06 -0.91
C VAL A 58 -2.37 -11.28 -1.22
N GLY A 59 -2.96 -12.32 -1.81
CA GLY A 59 -2.26 -13.55 -2.15
C GLY A 59 -2.73 -14.74 -1.31
N SER A 60 -1.80 -15.60 -0.92
CA SER A 60 -2.11 -16.80 -0.12
C SER A 60 -2.66 -16.42 1.26
N GLN A 61 -3.83 -16.94 1.62
CA GLN A 61 -4.45 -16.70 2.93
C GLN A 61 -4.06 -17.73 4.00
N ASN A 62 -3.22 -18.70 3.65
CA ASN A 62 -2.73 -19.70 4.59
C ASN A 62 -1.69 -19.06 5.52
N GLY A 63 -1.72 -19.45 6.80
CA GLY A 63 -0.67 -19.08 7.75
C GLY A 63 0.69 -19.58 7.25
N CYS A 64 1.69 -18.71 7.26
CA CYS A 64 3.06 -19.02 6.91
C CYS A 64 4.03 -18.31 7.87
N THR A 65 5.25 -18.82 7.99
CA THR A 65 6.30 -18.10 8.71
C THR A 65 6.82 -16.95 7.84
N PRO A 66 7.23 -15.82 8.42
CA PRO A 66 7.66 -14.65 7.63
C PRO A 66 8.83 -14.93 6.67
N LEU A 67 9.73 -15.86 7.01
CA LEU A 67 10.89 -16.21 6.17
C LEU A 67 10.55 -17.18 5.04
N GLU A 68 9.41 -17.86 5.13
CA GLU A 68 8.92 -18.82 4.13
C GLU A 68 7.74 -18.25 3.33
N ALA A 69 7.46 -16.95 3.49
CA ALA A 69 6.35 -16.29 2.83
C ALA A 69 6.49 -16.38 1.30
N PRO A 70 5.45 -16.84 0.57
CA PRO A 70 5.54 -16.99 -0.87
C PRO A 70 5.56 -15.62 -1.56
N ASP A 71 6.22 -15.53 -2.72
CA ASP A 71 6.31 -14.28 -3.51
C ASP A 71 4.96 -13.70 -3.95
N SER A 72 3.91 -14.52 -3.94
CA SER A 72 2.53 -14.12 -4.24
C SER A 72 1.85 -13.40 -3.07
N LEU A 73 2.38 -13.52 -1.84
CA LEU A 73 1.89 -12.84 -0.65
C LEU A 73 2.41 -11.41 -0.62
N MET A 74 1.49 -10.46 -0.63
CA MET A 74 1.82 -9.04 -0.68
C MET A 74 0.92 -8.23 0.25
N LEU A 75 1.45 -7.12 0.74
CA LEU A 75 0.68 -6.14 1.49
C LEU A 75 0.18 -5.03 0.55
N LYS A 76 -1.12 -4.94 0.33
CA LYS A 76 -1.70 -3.83 -0.43
C LYS A 76 -1.82 -2.61 0.46
N ILE A 77 -1.21 -1.51 0.02
CA ILE A 77 -1.26 -0.20 0.68
C ILE A 77 -1.80 0.85 -0.28
N THR A 78 -2.57 1.80 0.26
CA THR A 78 -3.30 2.79 -0.54
C THR A 78 -2.96 4.22 -0.08
N ALA A 79 -3.02 5.17 -1.01
CA ALA A 79 -2.58 6.54 -0.82
C ALA A 79 -3.41 7.30 0.21
N ASN A 80 -4.73 7.09 0.21
CA ASN A 80 -5.62 7.76 1.16
C ASN A 80 -5.45 7.22 2.57
N SER A 81 -4.86 6.04 2.74
CA SER A 81 -4.56 5.47 4.06
C SER A 81 -3.07 5.43 4.40
N THR A 82 -2.22 6.12 3.63
CA THR A 82 -0.76 6.13 3.84
C THR A 82 -0.23 7.56 4.01
N ARG A 83 0.58 7.81 5.03
CA ARG A 83 1.27 9.10 5.24
C ARG A 83 2.73 8.90 5.61
N CYS A 84 3.55 9.93 5.43
CA CYS A 84 4.93 9.91 5.92
C CYS A 84 4.90 9.93 7.45
N ALA A 85 5.72 9.08 8.08
CA ALA A 85 5.93 9.09 9.52
C ALA A 85 7.17 9.93 9.85
N ARG A 86 7.28 10.35 11.12
CA ARG A 86 8.49 11.01 11.62
C ARG A 86 9.69 10.07 11.54
N TRP A 87 10.90 10.63 11.40
CA TRP A 87 12.12 9.85 11.26
C TRP A 87 12.41 8.95 12.48
N ASP A 88 12.02 9.40 13.68
CA ASP A 88 12.18 8.73 14.97
C ASP A 88 11.02 7.78 15.30
N ALA A 89 9.99 7.69 14.44
CA ALA A 89 8.86 6.81 14.67
C ALA A 89 9.32 5.34 14.78
N LYS A 90 8.81 4.62 15.78
CA LYS A 90 9.07 3.19 15.95
C LYS A 90 8.41 2.42 14.81
N LEU A 91 9.14 1.47 14.21
CA LEU A 91 8.57 0.54 13.24
C LEU A 91 7.66 -0.50 13.92
N GLY A 92 6.75 -1.09 13.14
CA GLY A 92 5.71 -2.01 13.63
C GLY A 92 4.39 -1.31 13.96
N PHE A 93 3.56 -1.96 14.76
CA PHE A 93 2.24 -1.44 15.11
C PHE A 93 2.31 -0.12 15.89
N HIS A 94 1.44 0.81 15.49
CA HIS A 94 1.26 2.08 16.18
C HIS A 94 0.42 1.90 17.46
N ARG A 95 0.67 2.72 18.49
CA ARG A 95 0.02 2.60 19.81
C ARG A 95 -1.48 2.88 19.75
N ASP A 96 -1.88 3.90 18.99
CA ASP A 96 -3.28 4.24 18.77
C ASP A 96 -3.77 3.52 17.50
N PRO A 97 -4.76 2.61 17.60
CA PRO A 97 -5.29 1.88 16.45
C PRO A 97 -6.29 2.69 15.62
N ARG A 98 -6.74 3.85 16.12
CA ARG A 98 -7.73 4.68 15.43
C ARG A 98 -7.13 5.21 14.11
N PRO A 99 -7.94 5.29 13.03
CA PRO A 99 -7.48 5.92 11.80
C PRO A 99 -7.11 7.38 12.06
N PHE A 100 -6.04 7.85 11.41
CA PHE A 100 -5.67 9.27 11.46
C PHE A 100 -6.65 10.09 10.60
N PRO A 101 -7.17 11.22 11.12
CA PRO A 101 -8.09 12.07 10.37
C PRO A 101 -7.37 12.75 9.20
N LEU A 102 -8.07 12.90 8.09
CA LEU A 102 -7.53 13.48 6.86
C LEU A 102 -8.42 14.60 6.33
N PRO A 103 -7.83 15.72 5.87
CA PRO A 103 -8.60 16.75 5.19
C PRO A 103 -9.04 16.23 3.82
N LEU A 104 -10.28 16.53 3.44
CA LEU A 104 -10.88 16.11 2.17
C LEU A 104 -10.03 16.52 0.95
N ALA A 105 -9.40 17.70 1.00
CA ALA A 105 -8.52 18.21 -0.04
C ALA A 105 -7.24 17.36 -0.29
N SER A 106 -6.89 16.46 0.62
CA SER A 106 -5.72 15.58 0.48
C SER A 106 -6.01 14.24 -0.20
N LEU A 107 -7.27 13.95 -0.49
CA LEU A 107 -7.70 12.66 -1.01
C LEU A 107 -7.47 12.55 -2.51
N TYR A 108 -7.11 11.34 -2.95
CA TYR A 108 -6.98 10.97 -4.35
C TYR A 108 -8.15 10.07 -4.73
N SER A 109 -8.75 10.30 -5.91
CA SER A 109 -9.87 9.48 -6.41
C SER A 109 -9.51 8.00 -6.53
N GLU A 110 -8.29 7.70 -6.98
CA GLU A 110 -7.74 6.35 -7.13
C GLU A 110 -6.91 5.91 -5.90
N GLY A 111 -7.09 6.58 -4.75
CA GLY A 111 -6.26 6.42 -3.56
C GLY A 111 -6.76 5.39 -2.55
N GLY A 112 -7.73 4.55 -2.91
CA GLY A 112 -8.39 3.61 -2.02
C GLY A 112 -9.32 4.26 -0.97
N ALA A 113 -9.84 3.43 -0.07
CA ALA A 113 -10.76 3.86 0.99
C ALA A 113 -10.09 4.81 1.99
N VAL A 114 -10.89 5.66 2.64
CA VAL A 114 -10.44 6.61 3.67
C VAL A 114 -10.94 6.13 5.02
N GLY A 115 -10.04 5.96 5.99
CA GLY A 115 -10.41 5.49 7.33
C GLY A 115 -11.14 6.54 8.18
N CYS A 116 -10.73 7.81 8.09
CA CYS A 116 -11.33 8.90 8.84
C CYS A 116 -11.13 10.23 8.09
N ILE A 117 -12.18 11.07 8.05
CA ILE A 117 -12.16 12.40 7.44
C ILE A 117 -12.50 13.41 8.52
N ASP A 118 -11.78 14.54 8.51
CA ASP A 118 -12.09 15.72 9.33
C ASP A 118 -13.03 16.63 8.52
N VAL A 119 -14.24 16.88 9.03
CA VAL A 119 -15.33 17.57 8.34
C VAL A 119 -15.71 18.87 9.05
#